data_AF-A8GN37-F1
#
_entry.id   AF-A8GN37-F1
#
_cell.length_a   1.000
_cell.length_b   1.000
_cell.length_c   1.000
_cell.angle_alpha   90.00
_cell.angle_beta   90.00
_cell.angle_gamma   90.00
#
_symmetry.space_group_name_H-M   'P 1'
#
loop_
_entity.id
_entity.type
_entity.pdbx_description
1 polymer ?
#
loop_
_entity_poly.entity_id
_entity_poly.type
_entity_poly.pdbx_seq_one_letter_code
_entity_poly.pdbx_strand_id
1 'polypeptide(L)'
;MLKIFNFFKEHPRAKATFATKYVNPKLLNFNPDGKIRIRFSLMPARISAILEPKTSPIIQRVKALNIFIEACYEVHLNFAPIIAYEGWLIEYEKLFEDLDPYINNQYKPFIKAEYIFTYNDKQHERNIAENRLENEALI
;
A
#
# COMPACT_ATOMS: atom_id res chain seq x y z
N MET A 1 -13.28 -12.30 16.18
CA MET A 1 -12.12 -12.02 15.29
C MET A 1 -12.34 -10.59 14.78
N LEU A 2 -11.89 -9.54 15.48
CA LEU A 2 -10.55 -8.94 15.48
C LEU A 2 -10.23 -8.37 16.88
N LYS A 3 -9.78 -9.21 17.84
CA LYS A 3 -9.56 -8.78 19.25
C LYS A 3 -8.67 -7.53 19.36
N ILE A 4 -7.64 -7.44 18.51
CA ILE A 4 -6.74 -6.30 18.51
C ILE A 4 -7.38 -5.02 17.97
N PHE A 5 -8.28 -5.11 16.98
CA PHE A 5 -8.98 -3.93 16.46
C PHE A 5 -9.99 -3.38 17.47
N ASN A 6 -10.69 -4.26 18.20
CA ASN A 6 -11.59 -3.84 19.29
C ASN A 6 -10.83 -3.06 20.35
N PHE A 7 -9.65 -3.55 20.77
CA PHE A 7 -8.80 -2.83 21.72
C PHE A 7 -8.51 -1.40 21.26
N PHE A 8 -8.03 -1.21 20.03
CA PHE A 8 -7.72 0.14 19.53
C PHE A 8 -8.96 1.01 19.32
N LYS A 9 -10.09 0.42 18.93
CA LYS A 9 -11.36 1.14 18.81
C LYS A 9 -11.82 1.71 20.16
N GLU A 10 -11.74 0.90 21.21
CA GLU A 10 -12.21 1.27 22.56
C GLU A 10 -11.16 2.09 23.35
N HIS A 11 -9.89 2.05 22.96
CA HIS A 11 -8.84 2.75 23.69
C HIS A 11 -8.97 4.29 23.53
N PRO A 12 -8.90 5.06 24.64
CA PRO A 12 -9.20 6.50 24.61
C PRO A 12 -8.21 7.28 23.76
N ARG A 13 -6.93 6.87 23.73
CA ARG A 13 -5.82 7.65 23.12
C ARG A 13 -5.06 6.95 22.00
N ALA A 14 -5.28 5.65 21.79
CA ALA A 14 -4.46 4.87 20.87
C ALA A 14 -5.19 4.69 19.54
N LYS A 15 -4.43 4.59 18.46
CA LYS A 15 -4.91 4.18 17.15
C LYS A 15 -4.01 3.07 16.62
N ALA A 16 -4.59 2.13 15.89
CA ALA A 16 -3.82 1.15 15.13
C ALA A 16 -3.41 1.73 13.78
N THR A 17 -2.25 1.31 13.27
CA THR A 17 -1.87 1.51 11.87
C THR A 17 -1.18 0.27 11.33
N PHE A 18 -1.48 -0.11 10.09
CA PHE A 18 -0.77 -1.19 9.39
C PHE A 18 -0.73 -0.92 7.89
N ALA A 19 0.28 -1.48 7.22
CA ALA A 19 0.38 -1.46 5.76
C ALA A 19 -0.01 -2.82 5.18
N THR A 20 -0.63 -2.83 4.01
CA THR A 20 -1.03 -4.07 3.32
C THR A 20 -0.82 -3.99 1.82
N LYS A 21 -0.60 -5.16 1.21
CA LYS A 21 -0.60 -5.40 -0.25
C LYS A 21 -1.86 -6.15 -0.70
N TYR A 22 -2.75 -6.47 0.23
CA TYR A 22 -3.98 -7.21 0.01
C TYR A 22 -5.21 -6.33 0.25
N VAL A 23 -6.18 -6.43 -0.65
CA VAL A 23 -7.54 -5.96 -0.44
C VAL A 23 -8.33 -7.08 0.20
N ASN A 24 -8.75 -6.90 1.45
CA ASN A 24 -9.47 -7.92 2.21
C ASN A 24 -10.90 -7.45 2.54
N PRO A 25 -11.92 -7.88 1.78
CA PRO A 25 -13.31 -7.47 2.00
C PRO A 25 -13.85 -7.81 3.39
N LYS A 26 -13.29 -8.81 4.08
CA LYS A 26 -13.73 -9.16 5.44
C LYS A 26 -13.50 -8.04 6.45
N LEU A 27 -12.56 -7.13 6.17
CA LEU A 27 -12.31 -5.95 7.01
C LEU A 27 -13.45 -4.92 6.95
N LEU A 28 -14.28 -4.96 5.91
CA LEU A 28 -15.44 -4.06 5.76
C LEU A 28 -16.58 -4.42 6.71
N ASN A 29 -16.58 -5.63 7.27
CA ASN A 29 -17.55 -6.07 8.29
C ASN A 29 -17.24 -5.49 9.69
N PHE A 30 -16.22 -4.64 9.81
CA PHE A 30 -15.81 -4.00 11.05
C PHE A 30 -15.78 -2.48 10.86
N ASN A 31 -16.52 -1.74 11.68
CA ASN A 31 -16.44 -0.29 11.74
C ASN A 31 -15.36 0.13 12.76
N PRO A 32 -14.23 0.70 12.34
CA PRO A 32 -13.13 1.12 13.20
C PRO A 32 -13.32 2.50 13.85
N ASP A 33 -14.37 3.25 13.49
CA ASP A 33 -14.66 4.58 14.05
C ASP A 33 -13.46 5.55 13.97
N GLY A 34 -12.74 5.54 12.83
CA GLY A 34 -11.53 6.34 12.63
C GLY A 34 -10.33 5.96 13.52
N LYS A 35 -10.39 4.87 14.30
CA LYS A 35 -9.31 4.43 15.22
C LYS A 35 -8.28 3.51 14.56
N ILE A 36 -8.48 3.13 13.30
CA ILE A 36 -7.59 2.24 12.57
C ILE A 36 -7.22 2.87 11.24
N ARG A 37 -5.92 3.06 11.04
CA ARG A 37 -5.32 3.48 9.79
C ARG A 37 -4.88 2.27 8.98
N ILE A 38 -5.33 2.19 7.74
CA ILE A 38 -4.85 1.23 6.75
C ILE A 38 -4.03 1.98 5.70
N ARG A 39 -2.83 1.45 5.42
CA ARG A 39 -1.92 1.97 4.40
C ARG A 39 -1.86 0.99 3.24
N PHE A 40 -2.41 1.35 2.08
CA PHE A 40 -2.30 0.50 0.90
C PHE A 40 -0.95 0.69 0.25
N SER A 41 -0.21 -0.41 0.09
CA SER A 41 1.11 -0.37 -0.54
C SER A 41 0.95 -0.27 -2.05
N LEU A 42 1.61 0.69 -2.68
CA LEU A 42 1.54 0.92 -4.11
C LEU A 42 2.95 1.02 -4.71
N MET A 43 3.06 0.56 -5.94
CA MET A 43 4.22 0.70 -6.82
C MET A 43 3.73 0.57 -8.27
N PRO A 44 4.54 0.88 -9.29
CA PRO A 44 4.14 0.66 -10.67
C PRO A 44 3.66 -0.77 -10.92
N ALA A 45 2.56 -0.92 -11.67
CA ALA A 45 1.87 -2.20 -11.82
C ALA A 45 2.77 -3.30 -12.42
N ARG A 46 3.63 -2.93 -13.38
CA ARG A 46 4.62 -3.84 -13.99
C ARG A 46 5.59 -4.37 -12.93
N ILE A 47 6.13 -3.48 -12.10
CA ILE A 47 7.04 -3.83 -11.01
C ILE A 47 6.33 -4.70 -9.96
N SER A 48 5.09 -4.35 -9.59
CA SER A 48 4.29 -5.15 -8.66
C SER A 48 4.04 -6.57 -9.18
N ALA A 49 3.86 -6.76 -10.49
CA ALA A 49 3.66 -8.09 -11.07
C ALA A 49 4.91 -8.98 -10.96
N ILE A 50 6.10 -8.38 -10.97
CA ILE A 50 7.39 -9.07 -10.84
C ILE A 50 7.71 -9.32 -9.37
N LEU A 51 7.68 -8.26 -8.55
CA LEU A 51 8.16 -8.31 -7.16
C LEU A 51 7.10 -8.83 -6.17
N GLU A 52 5.82 -8.71 -6.49
CA GLU A 52 4.70 -9.02 -5.58
C GLU A 52 3.61 -9.94 -6.20
N PRO A 53 3.96 -11.02 -6.93
CA PRO A 53 3.01 -11.75 -7.80
C PRO A 53 1.83 -12.40 -7.07
N LYS A 54 1.90 -12.59 -5.75
CA LYS A 54 0.87 -13.28 -4.95
C LYS A 54 -0.03 -12.32 -4.14
N THR A 55 -0.06 -11.06 -4.51
CA THR A 55 -0.77 -10.01 -3.78
C THR A 55 -1.91 -9.41 -4.62
N SER A 56 -2.74 -8.55 -4.04
CA SER A 56 -3.79 -7.89 -4.83
C SER A 56 -3.15 -6.99 -5.89
N PRO A 57 -3.62 -7.00 -7.16
CA PRO A 57 -3.15 -6.09 -8.19
C PRO A 57 -3.27 -4.61 -7.76
N ILE A 58 -2.37 -3.76 -8.23
CA ILE A 58 -2.33 -2.32 -7.90
C ILE A 58 -3.69 -1.66 -8.13
N ILE A 59 -4.34 -1.90 -9.27
CA ILE A 59 -5.67 -1.33 -9.56
C ILE A 59 -6.75 -1.73 -8.53
N GLN A 60 -6.68 -2.94 -7.96
CA GLN A 60 -7.62 -3.34 -6.91
C GLN A 60 -7.34 -2.57 -5.62
N ARG A 61 -6.07 -2.36 -5.27
CA ARG A 61 -5.67 -1.57 -4.09
C ARG A 61 -6.14 -0.11 -4.21
N VAL A 62 -6.00 0.48 -5.41
CA VAL A 62 -6.48 1.84 -5.71
C VAL A 62 -8.00 1.93 -5.59
N LYS A 63 -8.75 1.00 -6.19
CA LYS A 63 -10.23 0.98 -6.08
C LYS A 63 -10.73 0.75 -4.65
N ALA A 64 -9.93 0.13 -3.79
CA ALA A 64 -10.29 -0.09 -2.40
C ALA A 64 -10.24 1.20 -1.55
N LEU A 65 -9.56 2.25 -2.00
CA LEU A 65 -9.36 3.47 -1.19
C LEU A 65 -10.69 4.08 -0.74
N ASN A 66 -11.58 4.41 -1.67
CA ASN A 66 -12.88 5.00 -1.34
C ASN A 66 -13.72 4.06 -0.46
N ILE A 67 -13.75 2.76 -0.78
CA ILE A 67 -14.54 1.75 -0.07
C ILE A 67 -14.12 1.67 1.40
N PHE A 68 -12.81 1.70 1.69
CA PHE A 68 -12.31 1.63 3.06
C PHE A 68 -12.52 2.95 3.81
N ILE A 69 -12.46 4.11 3.14
CA ILE A 69 -12.82 5.40 3.74
C ILE A 69 -14.29 5.41 4.13
N GLU A 70 -15.18 4.95 3.25
CA GLU A 70 -16.62 4.83 3.51
C GLU A 70 -16.92 3.86 4.65
N ALA A 71 -16.08 2.84 4.85
CA ALA A 71 -16.12 1.95 6.01
C ALA A 71 -15.48 2.53 7.28
N CYS A 72 -15.26 3.85 7.34
CA CYS A 72 -14.69 4.61 8.47
C CYS A 72 -13.22 4.33 8.81
N TYR A 73 -12.46 3.67 7.92
CA TYR A 73 -11.01 3.57 8.10
C TYR A 73 -10.33 4.90 7.78
N GLU A 74 -9.24 5.18 8.49
CA GLU A 74 -8.30 6.21 8.07
C GLU A 74 -7.40 5.60 6.96
N VAL A 75 -7.45 6.13 5.73
CA VAL A 75 -6.78 5.50 4.58
C VAL A 75 -5.60 6.35 4.09
N HIS A 76 -4.43 5.73 4.02
CA HIS A 76 -3.19 6.35 3.54
C HIS A 76 -2.56 5.48 2.43
N LEU A 77 -1.63 6.08 1.68
CA LEU A 77 -0.82 5.39 0.66
C LEU A 77 0.57 5.10 1.21
N ASN A 78 1.16 3.98 0.78
CA ASN A 78 2.49 3.56 1.19
C ASN A 78 3.32 3.14 -0.03
N PHE A 79 4.26 3.98 -0.44
CA PHE A 79 5.19 3.69 -1.52
C PHE A 79 6.47 3.15 -0.91
N ALA A 80 6.46 1.86 -0.57
CA ALA A 80 7.54 1.21 0.14
C ALA A 80 7.71 -0.27 -0.27
N PRO A 81 8.90 -0.67 -0.76
CA PRO A 81 10.00 0.21 -1.14
C PRO A 81 9.68 1.00 -2.42
N ILE A 82 10.32 2.16 -2.60
CA ILE A 82 10.49 2.76 -3.93
C ILE A 82 11.64 2.05 -4.63
N ILE A 83 11.39 1.53 -5.83
CA ILE A 83 12.38 0.83 -6.65
C ILE A 83 12.90 1.78 -7.70
N ALA A 84 14.21 2.02 -7.72
CA ALA A 84 14.87 2.92 -8.66
C ALA A 84 15.57 2.12 -9.77
N TYR A 85 14.95 2.08 -10.95
CA TYR A 85 15.41 1.42 -12.18
C TYR A 85 15.35 2.41 -13.35
N GLU A 86 15.94 2.11 -14.50
CA GLU A 86 15.80 2.98 -15.67
C GLU A 86 14.32 3.23 -16.03
N GLY A 87 13.91 4.51 -16.11
CA GLY A 87 12.53 4.90 -16.39
C GLY A 87 11.56 4.90 -15.19
N TRP A 88 12.04 4.60 -13.97
CA TRP A 88 11.19 4.55 -12.78
C TRP A 88 10.38 5.83 -12.54
N LEU A 89 11.00 7.01 -12.73
CA LEU A 89 10.32 8.30 -12.54
C LEU A 89 9.06 8.42 -13.41
N ILE A 90 9.13 7.98 -14.67
CA ILE A 90 7.99 8.02 -15.62
C ILE A 90 6.90 7.04 -15.16
N GLU A 91 7.28 5.84 -14.74
CA GLU A 91 6.31 4.85 -14.28
C GLU A 91 5.63 5.25 -12.96
N TYR A 92 6.35 5.91 -12.04
CA TYR A 92 5.77 6.45 -10.80
C TYR A 92 4.93 7.70 -11.04
N GLU A 93 5.35 8.60 -11.93
CA GLU A 93 4.51 9.72 -12.39
C GLU A 93 3.19 9.19 -12.95
N LYS A 94 3.26 8.19 -13.83
CA LYS A 94 2.08 7.55 -14.40
C LYS A 94 1.19 6.92 -13.34
N LEU A 95 1.77 6.24 -12.35
CA LEU A 95 1.03 5.71 -11.21
C LEU A 95 0.27 6.81 -10.46
N PHE A 96 0.89 7.97 -10.22
CA PHE A 96 0.24 9.08 -9.51
C PHE A 96 -0.87 9.72 -10.34
N GLU A 97 -0.69 9.91 -11.65
CA GLU A 97 -1.75 10.34 -12.55
C GLU A 97 -2.93 9.37 -12.54
N ASP A 98 -2.63 8.07 -12.61
CA ASP A 98 -3.63 7.02 -12.65
C ASP A 98 -4.38 6.88 -11.32
N LEU A 99 -3.87 7.42 -10.20
CA LEU A 99 -4.59 7.44 -8.92
C LEU A 99 -5.73 8.47 -8.89
N ASP A 100 -5.50 9.64 -9.48
CA ASP A 100 -6.41 10.79 -9.38
C ASP A 100 -7.87 10.49 -9.76
N PRO A 101 -8.17 9.80 -10.88
CA PRO A 101 -9.56 9.54 -11.28
C PRO A 101 -10.28 8.52 -10.41
N TYR A 102 -9.58 7.71 -9.61
CA TYR A 102 -10.20 6.70 -8.76
C TYR A 102 -10.50 7.19 -7.34
N ILE A 103 -9.98 8.34 -6.94
CA ILE A 103 -10.17 8.87 -5.59
C ILE A 103 -11.20 9.99 -5.64
N ASN A 104 -12.29 9.86 -4.87
CA ASN A 104 -13.31 10.91 -4.81
C ASN A 104 -12.68 12.22 -4.29
N ASN A 105 -12.96 13.34 -4.96
CA ASN A 105 -12.35 14.65 -4.64
C ASN A 105 -12.51 15.05 -3.16
N GLN A 106 -13.63 14.71 -2.54
CA GLN A 106 -13.90 14.98 -1.12
C GLN A 106 -12.95 14.23 -0.16
N TYR A 107 -12.34 13.13 -0.59
CA TYR A 107 -11.44 12.31 0.23
C TYR A 107 -9.96 12.69 0.07
N LYS A 108 -9.58 13.28 -1.07
CA LYS A 108 -8.18 13.65 -1.38
C LYS A 108 -7.48 14.42 -0.25
N PRO A 109 -8.09 15.43 0.41
CA PRO A 109 -7.42 16.17 1.49
C PRO A 109 -7.03 15.33 2.73
N PHE A 110 -7.65 14.16 2.91
CA PHE A 110 -7.46 13.31 4.09
C PHE A 110 -6.50 12.14 3.84
N ILE A 111 -6.23 11.81 2.58
CA ILE A 111 -5.31 10.74 2.22
C ILE A 111 -3.88 11.28 2.27
N LYS A 112 -3.05 10.71 3.14
CA LYS A 112 -1.62 11.02 3.18
C LYS A 112 -0.80 9.88 2.60
N ALA A 113 0.42 10.16 2.20
CA ALA A 113 1.35 9.19 1.63
C ALA A 113 2.64 9.10 2.44
N GLU A 114 3.21 7.91 2.49
CA GLU A 114 4.56 7.64 3.00
C GLU A 114 5.41 7.11 1.84
N TYR A 115 6.65 7.60 1.72
CA TYR A 115 7.60 7.26 0.67
C TYR A 115 8.86 6.72 1.34
N ILE A 116 9.24 5.48 1.03
CA ILE A 116 10.37 4.82 1.68
C ILE A 116 11.31 4.28 0.61
N PHE A 117 12.46 4.91 0.48
CA PHE A 117 13.57 4.39 -0.30
C PHE A 117 14.34 3.39 0.54
N THR A 118 14.55 2.19 0.01
CA THR A 118 15.39 1.19 0.66
C THR A 118 16.45 0.73 -0.31
N TYR A 119 17.71 0.99 0.04
CA TYR A 119 18.84 0.27 -0.52
C TYR A 119 19.24 -0.81 0.49
N ASN A 120 19.32 -2.07 0.06
CA ASN A 120 19.61 -3.18 0.97
C ASN A 120 20.53 -4.20 0.30
N ASP A 121 21.82 -4.07 0.57
CA ASP A 121 22.88 -5.00 0.11
C ASP A 121 22.57 -6.46 0.46
N LYS A 122 21.99 -6.71 1.64
CA LYS A 122 21.60 -8.07 2.05
C LYS A 122 20.38 -8.58 1.29
N GLN A 123 19.53 -7.70 0.75
CA GLN A 123 18.45 -8.12 -0.13
C GLN A 123 19.00 -8.44 -1.52
N HIS A 124 19.96 -7.66 -2.01
CA HIS A 124 20.72 -7.95 -3.22
C HIS A 124 21.36 -9.35 -3.16
N GLU A 125 22.15 -9.61 -2.12
CA GLU A 125 22.78 -10.92 -1.91
C GLU A 125 21.77 -12.07 -1.88
N ARG A 126 20.61 -11.87 -1.23
CA ARG A 126 19.55 -12.89 -1.15
C ARG A 126 18.87 -13.13 -2.49
N ASN A 127 18.59 -12.09 -3.26
CA ASN A 127 17.99 -12.23 -4.57
C ASN A 127 18.93 -12.98 -5.54
N ILE A 128 20.24 -12.69 -5.49
CA ILE A 128 21.26 -13.45 -6.23
C ILE A 128 21.28 -14.92 -5.78
N ALA A 129 21.32 -15.18 -4.47
CA ALA A 129 21.35 -16.54 -3.93
C ALA A 129 20.09 -17.37 -4.24
N GLU A 130 18.92 -16.73 -4.32
CA GLU A 130 17.64 -17.35 -4.66
C GLU A 130 17.37 -17.41 -6.18
N ASN A 131 18.34 -16.99 -7.01
CA ASN A 131 18.23 -16.89 -8.48
C ASN A 131 17.04 -16.05 -8.96
N ARG A 132 16.69 -15.01 -8.19
CA ARG A 132 15.65 -14.03 -8.52
C ARG A 132 16.26 -12.81 -9.20
N LEU A 133 16.92 -13.05 -10.32
CA LEU A 133 17.65 -12.01 -11.07
C LEU A 133 16.71 -10.91 -11.58
N GLU A 134 15.42 -11.21 -11.76
CA GLU A 134 14.38 -10.24 -12.08
C GLU A 134 14.20 -9.14 -11.01
N ASN A 135 14.56 -9.43 -9.76
CA ASN A 135 14.54 -8.46 -8.66
C ASN A 135 15.81 -7.59 -8.62
N GLU A 136 16.85 -7.98 -9.37
CA GLU A 136 18.15 -7.31 -9.47
C GLU A 136 18.28 -6.47 -10.73
N ALA A 137 17.60 -6.85 -11.82
CA ALA A 137 17.58 -6.13 -13.10
C ALA A 137 16.90 -4.73 -13.04
N LEU A 138 16.59 -4.26 -11.84
CA LEU A 138 15.92 -3.00 -11.53
C LEU A 138 16.78 -2.08 -10.64
N ILE A 139 18.08 -2.37 -10.49
CA ILE A 139 19.07 -1.52 -9.80
C ILE A 139 20.22 -1.23 -10.78
#